data_AF-A0A8T5RIX7-F1
#
_entry.id   AF-A0A8T5RIX7-F1
#
_cell.length_a   1.000
_cell.length_b   1.000
_cell.length_c   1.000
_cell.angle_alpha   90.00
_cell.angle_beta   90.00
_cell.angle_gamma   90.00
#
_symmetry.space_group_name_H-M   'P 1'
#
loop_
_entity.id
_entity.type
_entity.pdbx_description
1 polymer ?
#
loop_
_entity_poly.entity_id
_entity_poly.type
_entity_poly.pdbx_seq_one_letter_code
_entity_poly.pdbx_strand_id
1 'polypeptide(L)'
;RSTVMNLFISFFALLIGPRKELNSIKYQLESIKWSLKASNYYCYEDSESLDKIVKRFISFETPKRKAKTERFYQKFLELRKNPINDLKFMIFSPLRILRIHINAITFRKLTKRKVSQKSLLPKDQITDRHHFPLTY
;
A
#
# COMPACT_ATOMS: atom_id res chain seq x y z
N ARG A 1 -12.82 10.47 -4.91
CA ARG A 1 -12.58 11.92 -5.12
C ARG A 1 -11.23 12.39 -4.54
N SER A 2 -10.76 11.87 -3.41
CA SER A 2 -9.48 12.27 -2.77
C SER A 2 -8.18 11.81 -3.48
N THR A 3 -8.20 10.69 -4.22
CA THR A 3 -7.02 10.14 -4.93
C THR A 3 -6.52 11.03 -6.06
N VAL A 4 -7.44 11.74 -6.73
CA VAL A 4 -7.11 12.69 -7.81
C VAL A 4 -6.42 13.92 -7.24
N MET A 5 -6.90 14.42 -6.10
CA MET A 5 -6.29 15.56 -5.40
C MET A 5 -4.84 15.26 -5.01
N ASN A 6 -4.57 14.08 -4.48
CA ASN A 6 -3.21 13.68 -4.09
C ASN A 6 -2.28 13.49 -5.29
N LEU A 7 -2.81 13.03 -6.44
CA LEU A 7 -2.05 12.94 -7.68
C LEU A 7 -1.66 14.33 -8.21
N PHE A 8 -2.58 15.29 -8.16
CA PHE A 8 -2.31 16.68 -8.54
C PHE A 8 -1.30 17.34 -7.58
N ILE A 9 -1.39 17.10 -6.28
CA ILE A 9 -0.41 17.60 -5.31
C ILE A 9 0.99 17.06 -5.62
N SER A 10 1.14 15.77 -5.94
CA SER A 10 2.43 15.20 -6.35
C SER A 10 2.93 15.75 -7.69
N PHE A 11 2.03 16.00 -8.64
CA PHE A 11 2.38 16.56 -9.96
C PHE A 11 2.84 18.02 -9.87
N PHE A 12 2.14 18.85 -9.10
CA PHE A 12 2.52 20.25 -8.90
C PHE A 12 3.75 20.42 -8.00
N ALA A 13 3.99 19.51 -7.04
CA ALA A 13 5.24 19.48 -6.28
C ALA A 13 6.48 19.21 -7.17
N LEU A 14 6.30 18.44 -8.25
CA LEU A 14 7.36 18.19 -9.25
C LEU A 14 7.63 19.44 -10.10
N LEU A 15 6.59 20.21 -10.42
CA LEU A 15 6.65 21.45 -11.21
C LEU A 15 7.24 22.65 -10.43
N ILE A 16 7.08 22.70 -9.11
CA ILE A 16 7.68 23.74 -8.23
C ILE A 16 9.15 23.43 -7.90
N GLY A 17 9.67 22.29 -8.37
CA GLY A 17 11.03 21.79 -8.13
C GLY A 17 12.21 22.75 -8.37
N PRO A 18 12.18 23.78 -9.25
CA PRO A 18 13.35 24.63 -9.41
C PRO A 18 13.47 25.74 -8.35
N ARG A 19 12.55 25.86 -7.37
CA ARG A 19 12.69 26.84 -6.27
C ARG A 19 13.43 26.23 -5.06
N LYS A 20 14.66 26.69 -4.88
CA LYS A 20 15.76 26.11 -4.08
C LYS A 20 15.64 26.19 -2.55
N GLU A 21 14.47 26.46 -1.96
CA GLU A 21 14.38 26.81 -0.51
C GLU A 21 13.41 26.02 0.37
N LEU A 22 12.64 25.06 -0.15
CA LEU A 22 11.77 24.26 0.71
C LEU A 22 12.40 22.90 0.97
N ASN A 23 12.33 22.42 2.22
CA ASN A 23 12.78 21.10 2.70
C ASN A 23 12.16 19.93 1.91
N SER A 24 12.51 19.79 0.64
CA SER A 24 11.82 19.00 -0.38
C SER A 24 11.76 17.53 -0.01
N ILE A 25 12.83 17.02 0.63
CA ILE A 25 12.86 15.66 1.16
C ILE A 25 11.79 15.43 2.24
N LYS A 26 11.55 16.37 3.16
CA LYS A 26 10.55 16.21 4.23
C LYS A 26 9.15 16.08 3.63
N TYR A 27 8.82 16.92 2.64
CA TYR A 27 7.53 16.85 1.95
C TYR A 27 7.35 15.53 1.19
N GLN A 28 8.41 15.00 0.58
CA GLN A 28 8.34 13.71 -0.08
C GLN A 28 8.16 12.54 0.91
N LEU A 29 8.85 12.57 2.05
CA LEU A 29 8.67 11.57 3.11
C LEU A 29 7.24 11.61 3.65
N GLU A 30 6.68 12.80 3.86
CA GLU A 30 5.28 12.98 4.24
C GLU A 30 4.31 12.46 3.16
N SER A 31 4.59 12.73 1.90
CA SER A 31 3.79 12.23 0.78
C SER A 31 3.76 10.70 0.75
N ILE A 32 4.91 10.04 0.88
CA ILE A 32 4.98 8.57 0.97
C ILE A 32 4.21 8.04 2.18
N LYS A 33 4.36 8.67 3.35
CA LYS A 33 3.64 8.29 4.58
C LYS A 33 2.13 8.32 4.36
N TRP A 34 1.61 9.42 3.83
CA TRP A 34 0.18 9.60 3.61
C TRP A 34 -0.35 8.69 2.50
N SER A 35 0.43 8.45 1.44
CA SER A 35 0.08 7.48 0.40
C SER A 35 -0.03 6.06 0.93
N LEU A 36 0.87 5.64 1.82
CA LEU A 36 0.81 4.35 2.50
C LEU A 36 -0.42 4.25 3.41
N LYS A 37 -0.64 5.26 4.26
CA LYS A 37 -1.80 5.28 5.17
C LYS A 37 -3.13 5.26 4.43
N ALA A 38 -3.29 6.13 3.43
CA ALA A 38 -4.51 6.20 2.64
C ALA A 38 -4.79 4.90 1.88
N SER A 39 -3.75 4.31 1.28
CA SER A 39 -3.87 3.06 0.54
C SER A 39 -4.13 1.86 1.46
N ASN A 40 -3.55 1.85 2.66
CA ASN A 40 -3.85 0.84 3.67
C ASN A 40 -5.30 0.92 4.14
N TYR A 41 -5.76 2.11 4.52
CA TYR A 41 -7.15 2.34 4.95
C TYR A 41 -8.13 1.97 3.84
N TYR A 42 -7.82 2.28 2.58
CA TYR A 42 -8.63 1.86 1.44
C TYR A 42 -8.74 0.33 1.30
N CYS A 43 -7.69 -0.40 1.64
CA CYS A 43 -7.66 -1.86 1.52
C CYS A 43 -8.30 -2.57 2.72
N TYR A 44 -7.95 -2.14 3.93
CA TYR A 44 -8.18 -2.84 5.19
C TYR A 44 -9.10 -2.11 6.16
N GLU A 45 -9.42 -0.83 5.89
CA GLU A 45 -10.25 0.01 6.76
C GLU A 45 -9.71 0.15 8.20
N ASP A 46 -8.38 0.01 8.37
CA ASP A 46 -7.69 0.10 9.66
C ASP A 46 -6.62 1.21 9.72
N SER A 47 -6.26 1.58 10.95
CA SER A 47 -5.32 2.66 11.30
C SER A 47 -4.04 2.13 11.96
N GLU A 48 -3.38 1.20 11.28
CA GLU A 48 -2.19 0.50 11.80
C GLU A 48 -0.92 1.36 11.85
N SER A 49 0.07 0.87 12.62
CA SER A 49 1.39 1.49 12.67
C SER A 49 2.08 1.48 11.30
N LEU A 50 2.91 2.49 11.04
CA LEU A 50 3.57 2.63 9.74
C LEU A 50 4.43 1.40 9.39
N ASP A 51 5.14 0.85 10.36
CA ASP A 51 5.97 -0.35 10.15
C ASP A 51 5.13 -1.55 9.71
N LYS A 52 3.94 -1.72 10.30
CA LYS A 52 3.01 -2.80 9.90
C LYS A 52 2.45 -2.55 8.51
N ILE A 53 2.08 -1.30 8.18
CA ILE A 53 1.62 -0.91 6.85
C ILE A 53 2.71 -1.20 5.80
N VAL A 54 3.96 -0.80 6.08
CA VAL A 54 5.11 -1.08 5.20
C VAL A 54 5.27 -2.58 4.96
N LYS A 55 5.23 -3.40 6.02
CA LYS A 55 5.31 -4.86 5.90
C LYS A 55 4.20 -5.44 5.00
N ARG A 56 2.96 -4.96 5.14
CA ARG A 56 1.84 -5.35 4.25
C ARG A 56 2.15 -5.03 2.79
N PHE A 57 2.59 -3.80 2.51
CA PHE A 57 2.92 -3.41 1.13
C PHE A 57 4.12 -4.17 0.55
N ILE A 58 5.11 -4.53 1.36
CA ILE A 58 6.22 -5.41 0.93
C ILE A 58 5.70 -6.80 0.58
N SER A 59 4.75 -7.34 1.36
CA SER A 59 4.18 -8.67 1.13
C SER A 59 3.36 -8.77 -0.17
N PHE A 60 2.85 -7.64 -0.68
CA PHE A 60 2.13 -7.58 -1.95
C PHE A 60 3.01 -7.57 -3.20
N GLU A 61 4.31 -7.30 -3.05
CA GLU A 61 5.22 -7.26 -4.18
C GLU A 61 5.63 -8.66 -4.64
N THR A 62 5.87 -8.79 -5.95
CA THR A 62 6.35 -10.05 -6.51
C THR A 62 7.75 -10.40 -5.97
N PRO A 63 8.11 -11.69 -5.87
CA PRO A 63 9.41 -12.11 -5.34
C PRO A 63 10.60 -11.40 -6.01
N LYS A 64 10.54 -11.20 -7.33
CA LYS A 64 11.56 -10.49 -8.12
C LYS A 64 11.77 -9.04 -7.70
N ARG A 65 10.73 -8.37 -7.17
CA ARG A 65 10.75 -6.94 -6.81
C ARG A 65 10.79 -6.71 -5.30
N LYS A 66 10.48 -7.73 -4.50
CA LYS A 66 10.41 -7.67 -3.04
C LYS A 66 11.66 -7.05 -2.42
N ALA A 67 12.85 -7.57 -2.76
CA ALA A 67 14.12 -7.05 -2.24
C ALA A 67 14.35 -5.56 -2.57
N LYS A 68 14.04 -5.12 -3.79
CA LYS A 68 14.17 -3.70 -4.19
C LYS A 68 13.16 -2.82 -3.46
N THR A 69 11.97 -3.35 -3.17
CA THR A 69 10.93 -2.62 -2.43
C THR A 69 11.24 -2.52 -0.95
N GLU A 70 11.73 -3.60 -0.36
CA GLU A 70 12.21 -3.62 1.03
C GLU A 70 13.33 -2.60 1.25
N ARG A 71 14.36 -2.59 0.40
CA ARG A 71 15.44 -1.58 0.44
C ARG A 71 14.90 -0.14 0.34
N PHE A 72 13.89 0.09 -0.50
CA PHE A 72 13.28 1.42 -0.61
C PHE A 72 12.57 1.83 0.69
N TYR A 73 11.81 0.92 1.29
CA TYR A 73 11.10 1.23 2.53
C TYR A 73 12.02 1.33 3.75
N GLN A 74 13.09 0.51 3.82
CA GLN A 74 14.13 0.66 4.83
C GLN A 74 14.76 2.05 4.74
N LYS A 75 15.17 2.46 3.54
CA LYS A 75 15.71 3.80 3.28
C LYS A 75 14.72 4.91 3.62
N PHE A 76 13.43 4.72 3.33
CA PHE A 76 12.38 5.65 3.73
C PHE A 76 12.29 5.79 5.26
N LEU A 77 12.33 4.68 6.02
CA LEU A 77 12.30 4.72 7.48
C LEU A 77 13.55 5.37 8.07
N GLU A 78 14.72 5.16 7.47
CA GLU A 78 15.98 5.81 7.84
C GLU A 78 15.91 7.32 7.60
N LEU A 79 15.53 7.75 6.38
CA LEU A 79 15.41 9.16 6.01
C LEU A 79 14.34 9.89 6.83
N ARG A 80 13.36 9.18 7.38
CA ARG A 80 12.39 9.74 8.32
C ARG A 80 12.98 10.09 9.68
N LYS A 81 13.99 9.35 10.15
CA LYS A 81 14.70 9.64 11.40
C LYS A 81 15.69 10.78 11.17
N ASN A 82 16.47 10.69 10.09
CA ASN A 82 17.48 11.67 9.72
C ASN A 82 17.25 12.13 8.27
N PRO A 83 16.54 13.26 8.06
CA PRO A 83 16.26 13.77 6.72
C PRO A 83 17.53 14.27 6.02
N ILE A 84 18.08 13.44 5.13
CA ILE A 84 19.24 13.78 4.30
C ILE A 84 18.76 13.93 2.85
N ASN A 85 19.30 14.91 2.14
CA ASN A 85 18.94 15.17 0.75
C ASN A 85 19.48 14.07 -0.17
N ASP A 86 18.66 13.07 -0.47
CA ASP A 86 19.03 11.93 -1.33
C ASP A 86 18.30 12.03 -2.68
N LEU A 87 18.96 12.63 -3.66
CA LEU A 87 18.38 12.89 -4.99
C LEU A 87 17.85 11.61 -5.65
N LYS A 88 18.57 10.49 -5.50
CA LYS A 88 18.18 9.19 -6.07
C LYS A 88 16.85 8.73 -5.46
N PHE A 89 16.74 8.77 -4.14
CA PHE A 89 15.49 8.46 -3.44
C PHE A 89 14.36 9.38 -3.88
N MET A 90 14.65 10.67 -4.03
CA MET A 90 13.66 11.66 -4.43
C MET A 90 13.09 11.41 -5.82
N ILE A 91 13.95 11.07 -6.80
CA ILE A 91 13.52 10.73 -8.16
C ILE A 91 12.67 9.46 -8.19
N PHE A 92 13.01 8.45 -7.38
CA PHE A 92 12.27 7.18 -7.34
C PHE A 92 10.99 7.23 -6.50
N SER A 93 10.83 8.24 -5.63
CA SER A 93 9.69 8.34 -4.71
C SER A 93 8.34 8.49 -5.41
N PRO A 94 8.15 9.38 -6.42
CA PRO A 94 6.91 9.48 -7.18
C PRO A 94 6.49 8.16 -7.83
N LEU A 95 7.45 7.44 -8.43
CA LEU A 95 7.21 6.14 -9.06
C LEU A 95 6.75 5.09 -8.03
N ARG A 96 7.27 5.16 -6.81
CA ARG A 96 6.87 4.27 -5.70
C ARG A 96 5.51 4.61 -5.16
N ILE A 97 5.18 5.89 -5.00
CA ILE A 97 3.83 6.34 -4.62
C ILE A 97 2.79 5.82 -5.61
N LEU A 98 3.04 5.96 -6.91
CA LEU A 98 2.13 5.46 -7.93
C LEU A 98 1.91 3.95 -7.80
N ARG A 99 2.98 3.18 -7.58
CA ARG A 99 2.88 1.72 -7.36
C ARG A 99 2.08 1.36 -6.11
N ILE A 100 2.26 2.07 -5.00
CA ILE A 100 1.48 1.86 -3.76
C ILE A 100 -0.01 1.94 -4.08
N HIS A 101 -0.44 2.98 -4.80
CA HIS A 101 -1.84 3.16 -5.17
C HIS A 101 -2.33 2.09 -6.16
N ILE A 102 -1.54 1.73 -7.18
CA ILE A 102 -1.90 0.66 -8.13
C ILE A 102 -2.07 -0.68 -7.41
N ASN A 103 -1.15 -1.03 -6.51
CA ASN A 103 -1.21 -2.25 -5.73
C ASN A 103 -2.46 -2.29 -4.85
N ALA A 104 -2.80 -1.17 -4.19
CA ALA A 104 -3.98 -1.05 -3.35
C ALA A 104 -5.30 -1.19 -4.15
N ILE A 105 -5.39 -0.54 -5.31
CA ILE A 105 -6.55 -0.66 -6.20
C ILE A 105 -6.70 -2.09 -6.69
N THR A 106 -5.60 -2.72 -7.10
CA THR A 106 -5.58 -4.11 -7.57
C THR A 106 -6.01 -5.07 -6.47
N PHE A 107 -5.48 -4.90 -5.26
CA PHE A 107 -5.86 -5.68 -4.09
C PHE A 107 -7.35 -5.56 -3.79
N ARG A 108 -7.90 -4.34 -3.67
CA ARG A 108 -9.32 -4.14 -3.38
C ARG A 108 -10.22 -4.74 -4.46
N LYS A 109 -9.83 -4.66 -5.74
CA LYS A 109 -10.54 -5.32 -6.85
C LYS A 109 -10.56 -6.84 -6.69
N LEU A 110 -9.42 -7.47 -6.36
CA LEU A 110 -9.33 -8.91 -6.13
C LEU A 110 -10.16 -9.34 -4.91
N THR A 111 -10.11 -8.60 -3.81
CA THR A 111 -10.89 -8.89 -2.60
C THR A 111 -12.39 -8.78 -2.87
N LYS A 112 -12.86 -7.74 -3.58
CA LYS A 112 -14.27 -7.63 -3.98
C LYS A 112 -14.74 -8.79 -4.86
N ARG A 113 -13.92 -9.21 -5.84
CA ARG A 113 -14.22 -10.37 -6.68
C ARG A 113 -14.34 -11.66 -5.86
N LYS A 114 -13.42 -11.90 -4.91
CA LYS A 114 -13.47 -13.06 -4.02
C LYS A 114 -14.71 -13.05 -3.11
N VAL A 115 -15.07 -11.90 -2.56
CA VAL A 115 -16.30 -11.77 -1.75
C VAL A 115 -17.54 -12.07 -2.60
N SER A 116 -17.61 -11.55 -3.82
CA SER A 116 -18.72 -11.84 -4.75
C SER A 116 -18.80 -13.30 -5.17
N GLN A 117 -17.66 -13.98 -5.39
CA GLN A 117 -17.64 -15.42 -5.68
C GLN A 117 -18.03 -16.26 -4.47
N LYS A 118 -17.62 -15.86 -3.25
CA LYS A 118 -18.00 -16.55 -2.01
C LYS A 118 -19.49 -16.40 -1.69
N SER A 119 -20.13 -15.29 -2.06
CA SER A 119 -21.58 -15.12 -1.96
C SER A 119 -22.39 -15.86 -3.03
N LEU A 120 -21.74 -16.32 -4.11
CA LEU A 120 -22.37 -17.08 -5.21
C LEU A 120 -22.25 -18.61 -5.03
N LEU A 121 -21.51 -19.08 -4.02
CA LEU A 121 -21.51 -20.50 -3.66
C LEU A 121 -22.85 -20.84 -2.97
N PRO A 122 -23.60 -21.87 -3.43
CA PRO A 122 -24.84 -22.28 -2.79
C PRO A 122 -24.60 -22.69 -1.35
N LYS A 123 -25.54 -22.36 -0.45
CA LYS A 123 -25.50 -22.69 1.00
C LYS A 123 -25.56 -24.20 1.29
N ASP A 124 -25.71 -25.05 0.29
CA ASP A 124 -26.06 -26.46 0.43
C ASP A 124 -24.87 -27.42 0.57
N GLN A 125 -23.65 -26.93 0.78
CA GLN A 125 -22.46 -27.77 1.00
C GLN A 125 -21.95 -27.81 2.45
N ILE A 126 -22.77 -27.40 3.43
CA ILE A 126 -22.55 -27.79 4.83
C ILE A 126 -23.29 -29.11 5.04
N THR A 127 -22.74 -30.21 4.50
CA THR A 127 -23.16 -31.55 4.93
C THR A 127 -22.56 -31.78 6.30
N ASP A 128 -23.42 -31.64 7.31
CA ASP A 128 -23.17 -32.03 8.69
C ASP A 128 -22.90 -33.55 8.72
N ARG A 129 -21.62 -33.94 8.66
CA ARG A 129 -21.21 -35.34 8.77
C ARG A 129 -21.08 -35.72 10.24
N HIS A 130 -22.20 -35.71 10.97
CA HIS A 130 -22.36 -36.49 12.19
C HIS A 130 -23.43 -37.55 11.97
N HIS A 131 -23.05 -38.60 11.25
CA HIS A 131 -23.75 -39.88 11.29
C HIS A 131 -22.96 -40.80 12.23
N PHE A 132 -23.43 -40.90 13.47
CA PHE A 132 -23.09 -41.99 14.38
C PHE A 132 -23.95 -43.20 13.99
N PRO A 133 -23.38 -44.40 13.75
CA PRO A 133 -24.21 -45.58 13.59
C PRO A 133 -24.66 -46.07 14.96
N LEU A 134 -25.97 -46.24 15.12
CA LEU A 134 -26.54 -47.03 16.22
C LEU A 134 -26.22 -48.50 15.96
N THR A 135 -25.51 -49.13 16.89
CA THR A 135 -25.38 -50.59 16.96
C THR A 135 -26.55 -51.15 17.79
N TYR A 136 -27.17 -52.22 17.26
CA TYR A 136 -28.30 -52.97 17.81
C TYR A 136 -28.08 -53.48 19.23
#